data_AF-A0A350PIS3-F1
#
_entry.id   AF-A0A350PIS3-F1
#
_cell.length_a   1.000
_cell.length_b   1.000
_cell.length_c   1.000
_cell.angle_alpha   90.00
_cell.angle_beta   90.00
_cell.angle_gamma   90.00
#
_symmetry.space_group_name_H-M   'P 1'
#
loop_
_entity.id
_entity.type
_entity.pdbx_description
1 polymer ?
#
loop_
_entity_poly.entity_id
_entity_poly.type
_entity_poly.pdbx_seq_one_letter_code
_entity_poly.pdbx_strand_id
1 'polypeptide(L)' 'VAVETRHVADEMEEDVDRYALFGGEDLEIVFTLPEKDVEKFVEQFNDFSVVGRMVPKEDGMKMQTAEGDVISFDDLS' A
#
# COMPACT_ATOMS: atom_id res chain seq x y z
N VAL A 1 9.82 0.11 4.58
CA VAL A 1 9.11 0.16 5.88
C VAL A 1 10.15 0.39 6.97
N ALA A 2 10.08 1.52 7.65
CA ALA A 2 11.04 1.88 8.70
C ALA A 2 11.00 0.83 9.83
N VAL A 3 12.17 0.46 10.34
CA VAL A 3 12.37 -0.60 11.35
C VAL A 3 11.65 -0.30 12.68
N GLU A 4 11.34 0.97 12.93
CA GLU A 4 10.64 1.43 14.13
C GLU A 4 9.14 1.08 14.12
N THR A 5 8.49 1.07 12.95
CA THR A 5 7.06 0.74 12.84
C THR A 5 6.78 -0.74 13.09
N ARG A 6 7.74 -1.62 12.78
CA ARG A 6 7.60 -3.08 12.96
C ARG A 6 7.65 -3.49 14.44
N HIS A 7 8.42 -2.80 15.27
CA HIS A 7 8.52 -3.12 16.70
C HIS A 7 7.27 -2.76 17.49
N VAL A 8 6.54 -1.71 17.08
CA VAL A 8 5.30 -1.30 17.76
C VAL A 8 4.14 -2.25 17.41
N ALA A 9 4.16 -2.85 16.22
CA ALA A 9 3.13 -3.80 15.78
C ALA A 9 3.15 -5.14 16.55
N ASP A 10 4.32 -5.62 16.96
CA ASP A 10 4.46 -6.91 17.66
C ASP A 10 4.01 -6.86 19.14
N GLU A 11 3.88 -5.67 19.75
CA GLU A 11 3.56 -5.53 21.19
C GLU A 11 2.07 -5.39 21.53
N MET A 12 1.16 -5.19 20.57
CA MET A 12 -0.19 -4.67 20.90
C MET A 12 -1.40 -5.57 20.62
N GLU A 13 -1.26 -6.76 20.02
CA GLU A 13 -2.31 -7.81 19.85
C GLU A 13 -3.76 -7.38 19.50
N GLU A 14 -4.03 -6.12 19.13
CA GLU A 14 -5.29 -5.64 18.58
C GLU A 14 -5.06 -4.53 17.55
N ASP A 15 -5.53 -4.81 16.32
CA ASP A 15 -5.80 -3.88 15.21
C ASP A 15 -4.66 -2.95 14.74
N VAL A 16 -3.50 -3.55 14.44
CA VAL A 16 -2.41 -2.90 13.68
C VAL A 16 -2.89 -2.36 12.33
N ASP A 17 -3.87 -3.04 11.70
CA ASP A 17 -4.49 -2.64 10.43
C ASP A 17 -5.11 -1.24 10.51
N ARG A 18 -5.66 -0.89 11.68
CA ARG A 18 -6.34 0.40 11.89
C ARG A 18 -5.36 1.55 12.03
N TYR A 19 -4.18 1.30 12.60
CA TYR A 19 -3.12 2.31 12.68
C TYR A 19 -2.44 2.54 11.33
N ALA A 20 -2.27 1.52 10.49
CA ALA A 20 -1.78 1.68 9.12
C ALA A 20 -2.76 2.46 8.22
N LEU A 21 -4.07 2.32 8.45
CA LEU A 21 -5.11 3.00 7.67
C LEU A 21 -5.48 4.41 8.17
N PHE A 22 -5.28 4.71 9.46
CA PHE A 22 -5.79 5.96 10.07
C PHE A 22 -4.79 6.71 10.96
N GLY A 23 -3.57 6.21 11.15
CA GLY A 23 -2.61 6.75 12.11
C GLY A 23 -1.42 7.48 11.48
N GLY A 24 -1.48 8.81 11.45
CA GLY A 24 -0.28 9.66 11.60
C GLY A 24 0.52 10.06 10.35
N GLU A 25 -0.05 9.98 9.15
CA GLU A 25 0.60 10.52 7.94
C GLU A 25 0.46 12.05 7.88
N ASP A 26 1.36 12.76 8.54
CA ASP A 26 1.61 14.15 8.17
C ASP A 26 2.23 14.15 6.75
N LEU A 27 1.35 14.24 5.74
CA LEU A 27 1.60 14.62 4.33
C LEU A 27 2.16 13.55 3.36
N GLU A 28 1.65 12.32 3.38
CA GLU A 28 1.88 11.39 2.26
C GLU A 28 0.87 11.60 1.11
N ILE A 29 1.30 11.31 -0.13
CA ILE A 29 0.47 11.48 -1.34
C ILE A 29 0.42 10.17 -2.11
N VAL A 30 -0.79 9.70 -2.39
CA VAL A 30 -1.03 8.59 -3.32
C VAL A 30 -1.42 9.17 -4.68
N PHE A 31 -0.71 8.76 -5.72
CA PHE A 31 -0.97 9.17 -7.10
C PHE A 31 -0.73 8.01 -8.07
N THR A 32 -1.13 8.22 -9.33
CA THR A 32 -0.91 7.26 -10.41
C THR A 32 0.05 7.84 -11.44
N LEU A 33 0.84 6.98 -12.08
CA LEU A 33 1.80 7.32 -13.12
C LEU A 33 1.73 6.24 -14.21
N PRO A 34 1.95 6.57 -15.50
CA PRO A 34 2.14 5.54 -16.53
C PRO A 34 3.32 4.64 -16.18
N GLU A 35 3.15 3.32 -16.32
CA GLU A 35 4.14 2.31 -15.94
C GLU A 35 5.53 2.55 -16.58
N LYS A 36 5.53 2.97 -17.85
CA LYS A 36 6.75 3.31 -18.60
C LYS A 36 7.56 4.48 -18.03
N ASP A 37 6.94 5.32 -17.20
CA ASP A 37 7.57 6.50 -16.62
C ASP A 37 8.09 6.24 -15.20
N VAL A 38 7.79 5.07 -14.61
CA VAL A 38 8.25 4.67 -13.27
C VAL A 38 9.78 4.65 -13.19
N GLU A 39 10.45 4.03 -14.16
CA GLU A 39 11.92 3.95 -14.20
C GLU A 39 12.57 5.35 -14.16
N LYS A 40 12.04 6.29 -14.94
CA LYS A 40 12.51 7.68 -14.95
C LYS A 40 12.17 8.46 -13.68
N PHE A 41 11.10 8.06 -13.00
CA PHE A 41 10.67 8.68 -11.75
C PHE A 41 11.56 8.22 -10.59
N VAL A 42 11.99 6.94 -10.58
CA VAL A 42 13.00 6.41 -9.64
C VAL A 42 14.33 7.15 -9.76
N GLU A 43 14.74 7.52 -10.98
CA GLU A 43 15.97 8.32 -11.17
C GLU A 43 15.91 9.71 -10.53
N GLN A 44 14.71 10.27 -10.35
CA GLN A 44 14.50 11.63 -9.83
C GLN A 44 14.11 11.65 -8.34
N PHE A 45 13.36 10.65 -7.90
CA PHE A 45 12.82 10.54 -6.55
C PHE A 45 13.10 9.15 -6.01
N ASN A 46 13.76 9.06 -4.85
CA ASN A 46 14.03 7.79 -4.19
C ASN A 46 13.11 7.53 -2.97
N ASP A 47 12.15 8.44 -2.75
CA ASP A 47 11.27 8.45 -1.59
C ASP A 47 9.82 8.21 -2.02
N PHE A 48 9.59 7.10 -2.73
CA PHE A 48 8.25 6.63 -3.05
C PHE A 48 8.26 5.11 -3.14
N SER A 49 7.08 4.51 -3.02
CA SER A 49 6.88 3.08 -3.18
C SER A 49 5.75 2.81 -4.18
N VAL A 50 5.98 1.88 -5.10
CA VAL A 50 4.90 1.39 -5.99
C VAL A 50 4.08 0.39 -5.21
N VAL A 51 2.86 0.78 -4.80
CA VAL A 51 1.96 -0.03 -3.98
C VAL A 51 0.95 -0.86 -4.81
N GLY A 52 0.89 -0.64 -6.13
CA GLY A 52 -0.05 -1.35 -7.00
C GLY A 52 -0.05 -0.84 -8.43
N ARG A 53 -1.03 -1.29 -9.21
CA ARG A 53 -1.24 -0.88 -10.60
C ARG A 53 -2.73 -0.71 -10.89
N MET A 54 -3.05 0.18 -11.83
CA MET A 54 -4.41 0.33 -12.33
C MET A 54 -4.79 -0.87 -13.21
N VAL A 55 -6.00 -1.36 -13.04
CA VAL A 55 -6.57 -2.48 -13.79
C VAL A 55 -7.88 -2.06 -14.48
N PRO A 56 -8.37 -2.82 -15.48
CA PRO A 56 -9.70 -2.62 -16.04
C PRO A 56 -10.77 -2.56 -14.95
N LYS A 57 -11.83 -1.80 -15.22
CA LYS A 57 -12.90 -1.58 -14.22
C LYS A 57 -13.60 -2.89 -13.82
N GLU A 58 -13.74 -3.83 -14.75
CA GLU A 58 -14.32 -5.15 -14.48
C GLU A 58 -13.53 -5.99 -13.47
N ASP A 59 -12.25 -5.71 -13.25
CA ASP A 59 -11.42 -6.47 -12.32
C ASP A 59 -11.57 -6.03 -10.86
N GLY A 60 -12.21 -4.88 -10.62
CA GLY A 60 -12.47 -4.36 -9.27
C GLY A 60 -11.20 -3.97 -8.51
N MET A 61 -11.37 -3.77 -7.20
CA MET A 61 -10.26 -3.51 -6.28
C MET A 61 -9.88 -4.83 -5.60
N LYS A 62 -8.59 -5.17 -5.66
CA LYS A 62 -8.03 -6.39 -5.08
C LYS A 62 -6.76 -6.06 -4.29
N MET A 63 -6.57 -6.74 -3.16
CA MET A 63 -5.35 -6.67 -2.36
C MET A 63 -4.71 -8.05 -2.32
N GLN A 64 -3.40 -8.10 -2.52
CA GLN A 64 -2.62 -9.31 -2.29
C GLN A 64 -2.05 -9.26 -0.87
N THR A 65 -2.32 -10.28 -0.06
CA THR A 65 -1.79 -10.40 1.29
C THR A 65 -0.31 -10.82 1.25
N ALA A 66 0.38 -10.70 2.39
CA ALA A 66 1.75 -11.18 2.53
C ALA A 66 1.90 -12.69 2.28
N GLU A 67 0.83 -13.45 2.48
CA GLU A 67 0.75 -14.91 2.26
C GLU A 67 0.56 -15.26 0.78
N GLY A 68 0.28 -14.26 -0.07
CA GLY A 68 0.06 -14.42 -1.50
C GLY A 68 -1.40 -14.57 -1.90
N ASP A 69 -2.33 -14.58 -0.94
CA ASP A 69 -3.76 -14.65 -1.21
C ASP A 69 -4.27 -13.32 -1.78
N VAL A 70 -5.23 -13.40 -2.70
CA VAL A 70 -5.84 -12.23 -3.32
C VAL A 70 -7.26 -12.05 -2.78
N ILE A 71 -7.47 -10.96 -2.06
CA ILE A 71 -8.77 -10.59 -1.49
C ILE A 71 -9.42 -9.56 -2.42
N SER A 72 -10.65 -9.84 -2.86
CA SER A 72 -11.48 -8.86 -3.57
C SER A 72 -12.23 -8.02 -2.55
N PHE A 73 -12.20 -6.69 -2.71
CA PHE A 73 -12.97 -5.81 -1.83
C PHE A 73 -14.48 -5.88 -2.10
N ASP A 74 -14.88 -6.32 -3.29
CA ASP A 74 -16.29 -6.56 -3.62
C ASP A 74 -16.88 -7.73 -2.80
N ASP A 75 -16.04 -8.66 -2.33
CA ASP A 75 -16.49 -9.81 -1.51
C ASP A 75 -16.64 -9.46 -0.02
N LEU A 76 -16.18 -8.27 0.40
CA LEU A 76 -16.23 -7.78 1.77
C LEU A 76 -17.45 -6.88 2.06
N SER A 77 -18.30 -6.61 1.05
CA SER A 77 -19.50 -5.74 1.14
C SER A 77 -20.81 -6.50 1.25
#